data_AF-A0A534IUG6-F1
#
_entry.id   AF-A0A534IUG6-F1
#
_cell.length_a   1.000
_cell.length_b   1.000
_cell.length_c   1.000
_cell.angle_alpha   90.00
_cell.angle_beta   90.00
_cell.angle_gamma   90.00
#
_symmetry.space_group_name_H-M   'P 1'
#
loop_
_entity.id
_entity.type
_entity.pdbx_description
1 polymer ?
#
loop_
_entity_poly.entity_id
_entity_poly.type
_entity_poly.pdbx_seq_one_letter_code
_entity_poly.pdbx_strand_id
1 'polypeptide(L)'
;MARLKGLWTILGEVEEPVEREDLALVATTIQVHFANVKARERAIVEFMAVRFRWPASRTRRRLSSLVDLGVLRCSRDLADNWTKVFEVVDRPHVPATLALELGA
;
A
#
# COMPACT_ATOMS: atom_id res chain seq x y z
N MET A 1 -14.19 19.83 1.37
CA MET A 1 -14.53 18.42 1.14
C MET A 1 -13.56 17.86 0.11
N ALA A 2 -12.55 17.11 0.54
CA ALA A 2 -11.57 16.53 -0.37
C ALA A 2 -12.28 15.47 -1.23
N ARG A 3 -12.31 15.67 -2.57
CA ARG A 3 -12.74 14.63 -3.49
C ARG A 3 -11.83 13.43 -3.25
N LEU A 4 -12.40 12.30 -2.85
CA LEU A 4 -11.74 11.00 -2.87
C LEU A 4 -11.36 10.74 -4.33
N LYS A 5 -10.12 11.07 -4.69
CA LYS A 5 -9.54 10.69 -5.98
C LYS A 5 -9.18 9.21 -5.81
N GLY A 6 -9.80 8.33 -6.60
CA GLY A 6 -9.46 6.91 -6.56
C GLY A 6 -7.95 6.70 -6.79
N LEU A 7 -7.39 5.62 -6.23
CA LEU A 7 -5.96 5.26 -6.31
C LEU A 7 -5.37 5.50 -7.70
N TRP A 8 -6.04 5.06 -8.76
CA TRP A 8 -5.56 5.20 -10.13
C TRP A 8 -5.45 6.65 -10.60
N THR A 9 -6.29 7.55 -10.07
CA THR A 9 -6.20 8.99 -10.32
C THR A 9 -5.02 9.60 -9.57
N ILE A 10 -4.78 9.21 -8.31
CA ILE A 10 -3.63 9.69 -7.52
C ILE A 10 -2.32 9.18 -8.12
N LEU A 11 -2.26 7.89 -8.45
CA LEU A 11 -1.08 7.27 -9.08
C LEU A 11 -0.86 7.77 -10.52
N GLY A 12 -1.92 8.16 -11.23
CA GLY A 12 -1.80 8.77 -12.56
C GLY A 12 -1.00 10.07 -12.57
N GLU A 13 -0.87 10.76 -11.42
CA GLU A 13 -0.06 11.97 -11.26
C GLU A 13 1.43 11.66 -11.00
N VAL A 14 1.79 10.40 -10.72
CA VAL A 14 3.20 9.98 -10.57
C VAL A 14 3.82 9.82 -11.95
N GLU A 15 4.80 10.64 -12.32
CA GLU A 15 5.37 10.67 -13.68
C GLU A 15 6.13 9.39 -14.05
N GLU A 16 6.95 8.87 -13.14
CA GLU A 16 7.80 7.70 -13.38
C GLU A 16 6.97 6.41 -13.41
N PRO A 17 6.90 5.71 -14.56
CA PRO A 17 6.04 4.53 -14.71
C PRO A 17 6.42 3.38 -13.77
N VAL A 18 7.72 3.13 -13.56
CA VAL A 18 8.17 2.04 -12.68
C VAL A 18 7.80 2.32 -11.22
N GLU A 19 7.91 3.58 -10.80
CA GLU A 19 7.48 3.98 -9.46
C GLU A 19 5.96 3.88 -9.31
N ARG A 20 5.21 4.29 -10.32
CA ARG A 20 3.75 4.18 -10.33
C ARG A 20 3.29 2.72 -10.15
N GLU A 21 3.90 1.80 -10.88
CA GLU A 21 3.60 0.36 -10.79
C GLU A 21 3.96 -0.20 -9.41
N ASP A 22 5.14 0.16 -8.87
CA ASP A 22 5.56 -0.22 -7.53
C ASP A 22 4.56 0.23 -6.45
N LEU A 23 4.09 1.48 -6.54
CA LEU A 23 3.14 2.05 -5.61
C LEU A 23 1.77 1.38 -5.72
N ALA A 24 1.30 1.13 -6.94
CA ALA A 24 0.06 0.38 -7.19
C ALA A 24 0.13 -1.01 -6.58
N LEU A 25 1.25 -1.71 -6.75
CA LEU A 25 1.45 -3.05 -6.24
C LEU A 25 1.38 -3.10 -4.71
N VAL A 26 2.07 -2.19 -4.02
CA VAL A 26 2.06 -2.13 -2.55
C VAL A 26 0.67 -1.78 -2.02
N ALA A 27 0.02 -0.75 -2.58
CA ALA A 27 -1.32 -0.34 -2.14
C ALA A 27 -2.34 -1.47 -2.33
N THR A 28 -2.32 -2.13 -3.50
CA THR A 28 -3.22 -3.25 -3.80
C THR A 28 -2.95 -4.44 -2.89
N THR A 29 -1.67 -4.74 -2.61
CA THR A 29 -1.29 -5.82 -1.69
C THR A 29 -1.88 -5.61 -0.30
N ILE A 30 -1.78 -4.40 0.25
CA ILE A 30 -2.38 -4.05 1.55
C ILE A 30 -3.90 -4.24 1.51
N GLN A 31 -4.53 -3.85 0.41
CA GLN A 31 -5.98 -3.90 0.26
C GLN A 31 -6.54 -5.32 0.13
N VAL A 32 -5.82 -6.19 -0.57
CA VAL A 32 -6.30 -7.53 -0.89
C VAL A 32 -5.89 -8.55 0.18
N HIS A 33 -4.65 -8.50 0.68
CA HIS A 33 -4.11 -9.58 1.51
C HIS A 33 -4.24 -9.37 3.01
N PHE A 34 -4.50 -8.15 3.46
CA PHE A 34 -4.53 -7.85 4.88
C PHE A 34 -5.93 -7.51 5.34
N ALA A 35 -6.36 -8.17 6.41
CA ALA A 35 -7.67 -7.96 6.99
C ALA A 35 -7.91 -6.48 7.30
N ASN A 36 -9.12 -6.00 7.02
CA ASN A 36 -9.51 -4.61 7.23
C ASN A 36 -8.62 -3.59 6.51
N VAL A 37 -7.99 -3.95 5.39
CA VAL A 37 -7.23 -3.00 4.56
C VAL A 37 -6.05 -2.35 5.32
N LYS A 38 -5.52 -3.05 6.32
CA LYS A 38 -4.58 -2.51 7.31
C LYS A 38 -3.53 -3.54 7.71
N ALA A 39 -2.27 -3.12 7.79
CA ALA A 39 -1.18 -4.01 8.18
C ALA A 39 -0.01 -3.30 8.86
N ARG A 40 0.71 -4.03 9.71
CA ARG A 40 1.96 -3.58 10.33
C ARG A 40 3.07 -3.53 9.27
N GLU A 41 3.97 -2.54 9.37
CA GLU A 41 5.10 -2.37 8.42
C GLU A 41 5.85 -3.69 8.18
N ARG A 42 6.17 -4.39 9.27
CA ARG A 42 6.91 -5.65 9.24
C ARG A 42 6.21 -6.71 8.39
N ALA A 43 4.90 -6.88 8.55
CA ALA A 43 4.13 -7.87 7.81
C ALA A 43 4.09 -7.55 6.30
N ILE A 44 3.95 -6.27 5.95
CA ILE A 44 3.98 -5.83 4.55
C ILE A 44 5.37 -6.08 3.96
N VAL A 45 6.43 -5.70 4.68
CA VAL A 45 7.82 -5.91 4.24
C VAL A 45 8.11 -7.40 4.05
N GLU A 46 7.73 -8.25 4.99
CA GLU A 46 7.92 -9.70 4.91
C GLU A 46 7.16 -10.30 3.72
N PHE A 47 5.90 -9.91 3.52
CA PHE A 47 5.11 -10.35 2.37
C PHE A 47 5.77 -9.96 1.04
N MET A 48 6.16 -8.70 0.89
CA MET A 48 6.78 -8.21 -0.35
C MET A 48 8.14 -8.88 -0.61
N ALA A 49 8.92 -9.15 0.43
CA ALA A 49 10.19 -9.86 0.33
C ALA A 49 9.99 -11.32 -0.13
N VAL A 50 8.97 -12.02 0.38
CA VAL A 50 8.68 -13.39 -0.01
C VAL A 50 8.09 -13.46 -1.42
N ARG A 51 7.05 -12.66 -1.70
CA ARG A 51 6.24 -12.76 -2.92
C ARG A 51 6.89 -12.11 -4.15
N PHE A 52 7.62 -11.01 -3.94
CA PHE A 52 8.19 -10.20 -5.03
C PHE A 52 9.70 -10.03 -4.94
N ARG A 53 10.36 -10.64 -3.93
CA ARG A 53 11.82 -10.53 -3.71
C ARG A 53 12.31 -9.11 -3.49
N TRP A 54 11.46 -8.23 -2.96
CA TRP A 54 11.84 -6.86 -2.68
C TRP A 54 12.73 -6.74 -1.43
N PRO A 55 13.80 -5.94 -1.47
CA PRO A 55 14.50 -5.57 -0.25
C PRO A 55 13.59 -4.69 0.61
N ALA A 56 13.71 -4.84 1.94
CA ALA A 56 12.87 -4.11 2.90
C ALA A 56 12.89 -2.58 2.70
N SER A 57 14.05 -2.03 2.30
CA SER A 57 14.22 -0.61 2.01
C SER A 57 13.32 -0.11 0.88
N ARG A 58 13.08 -0.93 -0.17
CA ARG A 58 12.20 -0.58 -1.29
C ARG A 58 10.76 -0.47 -0.79
N THR A 59 10.27 -1.50 -0.11
CA THR A 59 8.90 -1.49 0.44
C THR A 59 8.67 -0.31 1.39
N ARG A 60 9.60 -0.05 2.31
CA ARG A 60 9.50 1.09 3.24
C ARG A 60 9.45 2.44 2.52
N ARG A 61 10.26 2.64 1.48
CA ARG A 61 10.20 3.87 0.66
C ARG A 61 8.85 4.03 0.00
N ARG A 62 8.31 2.97 -0.61
CA ARG A 62 6.98 3.00 -1.24
C ARG A 62 5.85 3.24 -0.24
N LEU A 63 5.94 2.69 0.97
CA LEU A 63 5.00 2.99 2.05
C LEU A 63 5.01 4.47 2.44
N SER A 64 6.18 5.09 2.57
CA SER A 64 6.29 6.53 2.81
C SER A 64 5.68 7.34 1.67
N SER A 65 6.04 7.04 0.42
CA SER A 65 5.48 7.74 -0.75
C SER A 65 3.95 7.64 -0.82
N LEU A 66 3.38 6.47 -0.52
CA LEU A 66 1.93 6.27 -0.49
C LEU A 66 1.24 7.06 0.64
N VAL A 67 1.93 7.31 1.76
CA VAL A 67 1.44 8.19 2.82
C VAL A 67 1.48 9.65 2.38
N ASP A 68 2.58 10.07 1.75
CA ASP A 68 2.73 11.44 1.23
C ASP A 68 1.69 11.76 0.15
N LEU A 69 1.35 10.77 -0.68
CA LEU A 69 0.28 10.84 -1.67
C LEU A 69 -1.14 10.77 -1.09
N GLY A 70 -1.28 10.52 0.22
CA GLY A 70 -2.57 10.41 0.90
C GLY A 70 -3.35 9.12 0.61
N VAL A 71 -2.72 8.13 -0.02
CA VAL A 71 -3.31 6.81 -0.29
C VAL A 71 -3.36 5.97 0.98
N LEU A 72 -2.29 6.02 1.78
CA LEU A 72 -2.18 5.34 3.06
C LEU A 72 -2.22 6.33 4.22
N ARG A 73 -2.80 5.89 5.33
CA ARG A 73 -2.63 6.50 6.66
C ARG A 73 -1.63 5.67 7.43
N CYS A 74 -0.59 6.33 7.93
CA CYS A 74 0.34 5.75 8.88
C CYS A 74 -0.11 6.11 10.31
N SER A 75 -0.25 5.10 11.15
CA SER A 75 -0.54 5.22 12.58
C SER A 75 0.46 4.39 13.38
N ARG A 76 0.49 4.56 14.70
CA ARG A 76 1.24 3.67 15.60
C ARG A 76 0.28 2.70 16.26
N ASP A 77 0.71 1.45 16.41
CA ASP A 77 -0.04 0.43 17.14
C ASP A 77 -0.23 0.89 18.58
N LEU A 78 -1.45 0.80 19.11
CA LEU A 78 -1.77 1.26 20.46
C LEU A 78 -1.18 0.36 21.54
N ALA A 79 -0.88 -0.91 21.22
CA ALA A 79 -0.36 -1.87 22.19
C ALA A 79 1.11 -1.61 22.56
N ASP A 80 1.92 -1.12 21.61
CA ASP A 80 3.36 -0.88 21.81
C ASP A 80 3.80 0.57 21.50
N ASN A 81 2.92 1.38 20.92
CA ASN A 81 3.12 2.78 20.51
C ASN A 81 4.38 3.04 19.65
N TRP A 82 4.96 1.99 19.08
CA TRP A 82 6.20 2.01 18.30
C TRP A 82 6.01 1.41 16.91
N THR A 83 5.17 0.40 16.79
CA THR A 83 4.95 -0.32 15.54
C THR A 83 4.13 0.55 14.58
N LYS A 84 4.70 0.82 13.40
CA LYS A 84 3.97 1.50 12.32
C LYS A 84 2.91 0.59 11.72
N VAL A 85 1.71 1.12 11.58
CA VAL A 85 0.57 0.45 10.96
C VAL A 85 0.03 1.31 9.83
N PHE A 86 -0.08 0.71 8.65
CA PHE A 86 -0.53 1.36 7.43
C PHE A 86 -1.94 0.89 7.10
N GLU A 87 -2.82 1.84 6.80
CA GLU A 87 -4.22 1.61 6.45
C GLU A 87 -4.53 2.33 5.14
N VAL A 88 -5.24 1.67 4.23
CA VAL A 88 -5.69 2.28 2.98
C VAL A 88 -6.88 3.20 3.26
N VAL A 89 -6.72 4.51 2.98
CA VAL A 89 -7.68 5.56 3.40
C VAL A 89 -8.87 5.66 2.47
N ASP A 90 -8.59 5.68 1.17
CA ASP A 90 -9.61 5.54 0.13
C ASP A 90 -9.50 4.12 -0.40
N ARG A 91 -10.59 3.35 -0.40
CA ARG A 91 -10.60 1.97 -0.92
C ARG A 91 -10.82 2.07 -2.43
N PRO A 92 -9.76 2.16 -3.26
CA PRO A 92 -9.96 2.18 -4.70
C PRO A 92 -10.63 0.88 -5.15
N HIS A 93 -11.36 0.97 -6.25
CA HIS A 93 -11.76 -0.23 -6.96
C HIS A 93 -10.50 -0.93 -7.47
N VAL A 94 -10.18 -2.08 -6.87
CA VAL A 94 -9.16 -3.00 -7.36
C VAL A 94 -9.85 -3.89 -8.40
N PRO A 95 -9.41 -3.89 -9.67
CA PRO A 95 -9.95 -4.78 -10.68
C PRO A 95 -9.81 -6.25 -10.23
N ALA A 96 -10.86 -7.04 -10.40
CA ALA A 96 -10.91 -8.43 -9.92
C ALA A 96 -9.74 -9.28 -10.45
N THR A 97 -9.29 -9.04 -11.68
CA THR A 97 -8.13 -9.72 -12.29
C THR A 97 -6.85 -9.52 -11.47
N LEU A 98 -6.60 -8.29 -11.01
CA LEU A 98 -5.42 -7.97 -10.20
C LEU A 98 -5.51 -8.58 -8.80
N ALA A 99 -6.72 -8.63 -8.22
CA ALA A 99 -6.93 -9.29 -6.93
C ALA A 99 -6.64 -10.80 -7.01
N LEU A 100 -7.03 -11.46 -8.10
CA LEU A 100 -6.76 -12.88 -8.33
C LEU A 100 -5.26 -13.20 -8.52
N GLU A 101 -4.52 -12.36 -9.26
CA GLU A 101 -3.07 -12.53 -9.45
C GLU A 101 -2.27 -12.37 -8.15
N LEU A 102 -2.79 -11.56 -7.24
CA LEU A 102 -2.19 -11.32 -5.94
C LEU A 102 -2.53 -12.46 -4.97
N GLY A 103 -3.70 -13.08 -5.08
CA GLY A 103 -4.08 -14.29 -4.35
C GLY A 103 -5.16 -14.05 -3.28
N ALA A 104 -6.18 -13.27 -3.63
CA ALA A 104 -7.40 -13.05 -2.84
C ALA A 104 -8.21 -14.34 -2.65
#